data_AF-A0A520IL27-F1
#
_entry.id   AF-A0A520IL27-F1
#
_cell.length_a   1.000
_cell.length_b   1.000
_cell.length_c   1.000
_cell.angle_alpha   90.00
_cell.angle_beta   90.00
_cell.angle_gamma   90.00
#
_symmetry.space_group_name_H-M   'P 1'
#
loop_
_entity.id
_entity.type
_entity.pdbx_description
1 polymer ?
#
loop_
_entity_poly.entity_id
_entity_poly.type
_entity_poly.pdbx_seq_one_letter_code
_entity_poly.pdbx_strand_id
1 'polypeptide(L)'
;MNKKTLKFHLPIGIVATMAAFMELVYKNSTATPTLNKEKMAELTAVNWACNIEQAKQDLGYDPQFDLEKGLLETVSWYKTNKWL
;
A
#
# COMPACT_ATOMS: atom_id res chain seq x y z
N MET A 1 -18.55 1.75 -3.37
CA MET A 1 -17.48 1.78 -2.35
C MET A 1 -17.93 2.43 -1.02
N ASN A 2 -19.15 2.18 -0.54
CA ASN A 2 -19.71 2.87 0.64
C ASN A 2 -19.67 2.00 1.91
N LYS A 3 -18.48 1.66 2.39
CA LYS A 3 -18.32 1.02 3.71
C LYS A 3 -18.01 2.11 4.74
N LYS A 4 -18.70 2.08 5.89
CA LYS A 4 -18.40 3.00 7.00
C LYS A 4 -17.04 2.61 7.57
N THR A 5 -16.09 3.55 7.55
CA THR A 5 -14.75 3.37 8.13
C THR A 5 -14.65 4.13 9.44
N LEU A 6 -13.97 3.52 10.42
CA LEU A 6 -13.58 4.19 11.66
C LEU A 6 -12.14 4.68 11.49
N LYS A 7 -11.92 5.98 11.70
CA LYS A 7 -10.59 6.59 11.64
C LYS A 7 -10.12 6.89 13.06
N PHE A 8 -8.96 6.37 13.43
CA PHE A 8 -8.30 6.67 14.69
C PHE A 8 -6.78 6.74 14.47
N HIS A 9 -6.09 7.52 15.28
CA HIS A 9 -4.64 7.71 15.17
C HIS A 9 -3.91 6.71 16.06
N LEU A 10 -2.98 5.97 15.47
CA LEU A 10 -2.11 5.04 16.17
C LEU A 10 -0.73 5.67 16.38
N PRO A 11 -0.19 5.67 17.62
CA PRO A 11 1.17 6.12 17.86
C PRO A 11 2.19 5.24 17.10
N ILE A 12 3.11 5.88 16.36
CA ILE A 12 4.10 5.19 15.52
C ILE A 12 4.92 4.18 16.34
N GLY A 13 5.29 4.51 17.57
CA GLY A 13 6.06 3.61 18.45
C GLY A 13 5.36 2.26 18.69
N ILE A 14 4.04 2.27 18.92
CA ILE A 14 3.28 1.04 19.13
C ILE A 14 3.30 0.19 17.86
N VAL A 15 3.01 0.80 16.71
CA VAL A 15 2.97 0.08 15.43
C VAL A 15 4.36 -0.44 15.03
N ALA A 16 5.43 0.32 15.32
CA ALA A 16 6.81 -0.10 15.11
C ALA A 16 7.20 -1.31 15.97
N THR A 17 6.77 -1.35 17.24
CA THR A 17 7.00 -2.52 18.10
C THR A 17 6.26 -3.76 17.59
N MET A 18 5.03 -3.59 17.10
CA MET A 18 4.27 -4.68 16.47
C MET A 18 4.97 -5.20 15.20
N ALA A 19 5.49 -4.30 14.37
CA ALA A 19 6.25 -4.67 13.16
C ALA A 19 7.51 -5.47 13.52
N ALA A 20 8.27 -5.03 14.54
CA ALA A 20 9.46 -5.76 15.00
C ALA A 20 9.11 -7.13 15.58
N PHE A 21 8.00 -7.24 16.32
CA PHE A 21 7.52 -8.51 16.85
C PHE A 21 7.09 -9.46 15.72
N MET A 22 6.35 -8.98 14.73
CA MET A 22 5.97 -9.76 13.55
C MET A 22 7.19 -10.26 12.77
N GLU A 23 8.21 -9.43 12.56
CA GLU A 23 9.46 -9.91 11.93
C GLU A 23 10.12 -11.05 12.72
N LEU A 24 10.12 -10.98 14.05
CA LEU A 24 10.70 -12.03 14.89
C LEU A 24 9.92 -13.34 14.79
N VAL A 25 8.59 -13.28 14.86
CA VAL A 25 7.72 -14.46 14.77
C VAL A 25 7.81 -15.10 13.39
N TYR A 26 7.87 -14.30 12.33
CA TYR A 26 7.89 -14.79 10.95
C TYR A 26 9.31 -14.99 10.39
N LYS A 27 10.36 -14.78 11.19
CA LYS A 27 11.76 -14.88 10.75
C LYS A 27 12.10 -16.20 10.06
N ASN A 28 11.51 -17.30 10.52
CA ASN A 28 11.71 -18.65 9.98
C ASN A 28 10.46 -19.18 9.26
N SER A 29 9.49 -18.30 8.98
CA SER A 29 8.29 -18.64 8.23
C SER A 29 8.53 -18.39 6.74
N THR A 30 7.91 -19.19 5.89
CA THR A 30 7.85 -18.92 4.45
C THR A 30 6.82 -17.85 4.10
N ALA A 31 5.98 -17.46 5.07
CA ALA A 31 4.99 -16.40 4.91
C ALA A 31 5.58 -15.04 5.30
N THR A 32 5.33 -14.02 4.48
CA THR A 32 5.73 -12.64 4.78
C THR A 32 4.75 -12.00 5.78
N PRO A 33 5.22 -11.40 6.87
CA PRO A 33 4.34 -10.69 7.79
C PRO A 33 3.70 -9.49 7.09
N THR A 34 2.40 -9.27 7.31
CA THR A 34 1.63 -8.17 6.73
C THR A 34 2.18 -6.79 7.14
N LEU A 35 2.75 -6.70 8.34
CA LEU A 35 3.40 -5.51 8.85
C LEU A 35 4.83 -5.86 9.28
N ASN A 36 5.81 -5.21 8.67
CA ASN A 36 7.23 -5.33 8.95
C ASN A 36 7.89 -3.93 8.96
N LYS A 37 9.19 -3.84 9.25
CA LYS A 37 9.88 -2.55 9.35
C LYS A 37 9.93 -1.81 8.01
N GLU A 38 10.05 -2.53 6.91
CA GLU A 38 10.00 -1.95 5.56
C GLU A 38 8.64 -1.28 5.34
N LYS A 39 7.52 -1.98 5.58
CA LYS A 39 6.18 -1.42 5.51
C LYS A 39 5.96 -0.25 6.46
N MET A 40 6.60 -0.25 7.62
CA MET A 40 6.58 0.91 8.52
C MET A 40 7.32 2.11 7.93
N ALA A 41 8.51 1.92 7.36
CA ALA A 41 9.23 2.97 6.67
C ALA A 41 8.41 3.49 5.48
N GLU A 42 7.69 2.60 4.80
CA GLU A 42 6.86 2.96 3.67
C GLU A 42 5.67 3.85 4.08
N LEU A 43 4.92 3.43 5.11
CA LEU A 43 3.73 4.13 5.59
C LEU A 43 4.03 5.47 6.25
N THR A 44 5.27 5.66 6.74
CA THR A 44 5.71 6.89 7.40
C THR A 44 6.48 7.83 6.47
N ALA A 45 6.67 7.45 5.20
CA ALA A 45 7.33 8.28 4.21
C ALA A 45 6.53 9.57 3.92
N VAL A 46 7.25 10.66 3.64
CA VAL A 46 6.65 11.99 3.44
C VAL A 46 5.80 12.05 2.17
N ASN A 47 6.23 11.37 1.10
CA ASN A 47 5.45 11.25 -0.12
C ASN A 47 5.85 9.99 -0.91
N TRP A 48 4.94 9.57 -1.78
CA TRP A 48 5.08 8.49 -2.75
C TRP A 48 4.82 8.97 -4.18
N ALA A 49 4.70 10.28 -4.36
CA ALA A 49 4.35 10.87 -5.64
C ALA A 49 5.59 10.90 -6.53
N CYS A 50 5.58 10.11 -7.60
CA CYS A 50 6.61 10.16 -8.62
C CYS A 50 6.26 11.23 -9.66
N ASN A 51 7.20 12.11 -9.97
CA ASN A 51 7.08 12.96 -11.15
C ASN A 51 7.28 12.09 -12.40
N ILE A 52 6.36 12.21 -13.37
CA ILE A 52 6.38 11.44 -14.61
C ILE A 52 6.76 12.28 -15.84
N GLU A 53 7.11 13.55 -15.66
CA GLU A 53 7.43 14.48 -16.76
C GLU A 53 8.50 13.94 -17.71
N GLN A 54 9.59 13.37 -17.18
CA GLN A 54 10.65 12.78 -18.01
C GLN A 54 10.13 11.59 -18.82
N ALA A 55 9.34 10.70 -18.21
CA ALA A 55 8.75 9.56 -18.92
C ALA A 55 7.81 10.01 -20.06
N LYS A 56 7.07 11.11 -19.86
CA LYS A 56 6.23 11.70 -20.92
C LYS A 56 7.08 12.22 -22.08
N GLN A 57 8.17 12.93 -21.77
CA GLN A 57 9.03 13.57 -22.76
C GLN A 57 9.85 12.54 -23.55
N ASP A 58 10.48 11.60 -22.86
CA ASP A 58 11.49 10.71 -23.46
C ASP A 58 10.85 9.47 -24.10
N LEU A 59 9.76 8.97 -23.51
CA LEU A 59 9.12 7.72 -23.91
C LEU A 59 7.75 7.92 -24.57
N GLY A 60 7.26 9.16 -24.64
CA GLY A 60 5.89 9.44 -25.09
C GLY A 60 4.84 8.81 -24.19
N TYR A 61 5.15 8.59 -22.90
CA TYR A 61 4.25 7.91 -21.98
C TYR A 61 2.97 8.73 -21.75
N ASP A 62 1.81 8.12 -22.01
CA ASP A 62 0.50 8.73 -21.75
C ASP A 62 -0.33 7.84 -20.79
N PRO A 63 -0.45 8.21 -19.50
CA PRO A 63 -1.15 7.39 -18.51
C PRO A 63 -2.66 7.33 -18.80
N GLN A 64 -3.16 6.14 -19.13
CA GLN A 64 -4.59 5.90 -19.44
C GLN A 64 -5.49 5.76 -18.20
N PHE A 65 -4.87 5.70 -17.02
CA PHE A 65 -5.51 5.53 -15.73
C PHE A 65 -4.97 6.55 -14.75
N ASP A 66 -5.88 7.34 -14.17
CA ASP A 66 -5.61 7.99 -12.90
C ASP A 66 -5.84 7.01 -11.74
N LEU A 67 -5.48 7.46 -10.54
CA LEU A 67 -5.59 6.65 -9.33
C LEU A 67 -7.02 6.22 -9.03
N GLU A 68 -8.01 7.10 -9.24
CA GLU A 68 -9.41 6.82 -8.92
C GLU A 68 -9.96 5.73 -9.84
N LYS A 69 -9.80 5.90 -11.15
CA LYS A 69 -10.22 4.93 -12.16
C LYS A 69 -9.54 3.58 -11.96
N GLY A 70 -8.22 3.59 -11.75
CA GLY A 70 -7.45 2.36 -11.53
C GLY A 70 -7.89 1.60 -10.27
N LEU A 71 -8.16 2.31 -9.17
CA LEU A 71 -8.66 1.70 -7.93
C LEU A 71 -10.06 1.12 -8.10
N LEU A 72 -10.98 1.85 -8.75
CA LEU A 72 -12.35 1.39 -8.97
C LEU A 72 -12.39 0.09 -9.78
N GLU A 73 -11.61 0.01 -10.85
CA GLU A 73 -11.54 -1.18 -11.70
C GLU A 73 -10.91 -2.35 -10.95
N THR A 74 -9.79 -2.12 -10.26
CA THR A 74 -9.08 -3.16 -9.52
C THR A 74 -9.95 -3.75 -8.40
N VAL A 75 -10.59 -2.91 -7.58
CA VAL A 75 -11.47 -3.38 -6.49
C VAL A 75 -12.68 -4.14 -7.04
N SER A 76 -13.23 -3.72 -8.18
CA SER A 76 -14.34 -4.41 -8.81
C SER A 76 -13.90 -5.80 -9.31
N TRP A 77 -12.73 -5.90 -9.93
CA TRP A 77 -12.15 -7.17 -10.35
C TRP A 77 -11.92 -8.12 -9.18
N TYR A 78 -11.35 -7.64 -8.07
CA TYR A 78 -11.06 -8.46 -6.89
C TYR A 78 -12.34 -9.10 -6.32
N LYS A 79 -13.46 -8.35 -6.28
CA LYS A 79 -14.76 -8.86 -5.83
C LYS A 79 -15.33 -9.92 -6.76
N THR A 80 -15.27 -9.68 -8.07
CA THR A 80 -15.74 -10.65 -9.08
C THR A 80 -14.99 -11.97 -8.97
N ASN A 81 -13.68 -11.92 -8.69
CA ASN A 81 -12.83 -13.09 -8.52
C ASN A 81 -12.90 -13.72 -7.12
N LYS A 82 -13.70 -13.16 -6.19
CA LYS A 82 -13.81 -13.59 -4.80
C LYS A 82 -12.50 -13.54 -4.02
N TRP A 83 -11.66 -12.56 -4.34
CA TRP A 83 -10.43 -12.26 -3.60
C TRP A 83 -10.68 -11.23 -2.49
N LEU A 84 -11.85 -10.59 -2.51
CA LEU A 84 -12.40 -9.67 -1.49
C LEU A 84 -13.87 -9.97 -1.21
#